data_AF-A0A3G3GNZ1-F1
#
_entry.id   AF-A0A3G3GNZ1-F1
#
_cell.length_a   1.000
_cell.length_b   1.000
_cell.length_c   1.000
_cell.angle_alpha   90.00
_cell.angle_beta   90.00
_cell.angle_gamma   90.00
#
_symmetry.space_group_name_H-M   'P 1'
#
loop_
_entity.id
_entity.type
_entity.pdbx_description
1 polymer ?
#
loop_
_entity_poly.entity_id
_entity_poly.type
_entity_poly.pdbx_seq_one_letter_code
_entity_poly.pdbx_strand_id
1 'polypeptide(L)'
;MIFKRHIALFLLVLVSIKTLLVPFVYLDFELRKDEVVQQLCENRFKPQLHCDGKCYLTKRLQQLAEDNASKEAQKHASFLKKIVEDTFEELTFTVEFPAHFIVVNVIQSAPLHFLLSKHDQVLIKPPIG
;
A
#
# COMPACT_ATOMS: atom_id res chain seq x y z
N MET A 1 -10.14 26.43 25.80
CA MET A 1 -10.37 26.39 24.33
C MET A 1 -9.08 26.51 23.50
N ILE A 2 -8.04 27.22 23.94
CA ILE A 2 -6.77 27.39 23.20
C ILE A 2 -6.04 26.07 22.87
N PHE A 3 -6.01 25.11 23.80
CA PHE A 3 -5.29 23.83 23.61
C PHE A 3 -5.80 23.01 22.42
N LYS A 4 -7.14 22.96 22.22
CA LYS A 4 -7.75 22.26 21.08
C LYS A 4 -7.37 22.88 19.74
N ARG A 5 -7.18 24.20 19.70
CA ARG A 5 -6.72 24.93 18.50
C ARG A 5 -5.27 24.59 18.15
N HIS A 6 -4.39 24.47 19.13
CA HIS A 6 -3.01 24.05 18.89
C HIS A 6 -2.92 22.59 18.41
N ILE A 7 -3.73 21.68 18.96
CA ILE A 7 -3.81 20.30 18.47
C ILE A 7 -4.28 20.27 17.01
N ALA A 8 -5.32 21.03 16.67
CA ALA A 8 -5.83 21.10 15.31
C ALA A 8 -4.80 21.67 14.33
N LEU A 9 -4.10 22.74 14.70
CA LEU A 9 -3.01 23.30 13.89
C LEU A 9 -1.85 22.31 13.71
N PHE A 10 -1.46 21.62 14.78
CA PHE A 10 -0.42 20.61 14.73
C PHE A 10 -0.78 19.46 13.79
N LEU A 11 -2.01 18.94 13.88
CA LEU A 11 -2.51 17.91 12.97
C LEU A 11 -2.54 18.40 11.52
N LEU A 12 -2.96 19.63 11.28
CA LEU A 12 -2.98 20.21 9.94
C LEU A 12 -1.57 20.28 9.34
N VAL A 13 -0.59 20.75 10.11
CA VAL A 13 0.81 20.80 9.68
C VAL A 13 1.36 19.40 9.37
N LEU A 14 1.04 18.40 10.20
CA LEU A 14 1.48 17.03 9.97
C LEU A 14 0.95 16.44 8.65
N VAL A 15 -0.32 16.71 8.33
CA VAL A 15 -0.91 16.27 7.06
C VAL A 15 -0.27 17.02 5.89
N SER A 16 -0.04 18.33 6.02
CA SER A 16 0.59 19.14 4.97
C SER A 16 2.02 18.69 4.63
N ILE A 17 2.80 18.23 5.61
CA ILE A 17 4.17 17.73 5.38
C ILE A 17 4.19 16.58 4.36
N LYS A 18 3.18 15.70 4.37
CA LYS A 18 3.07 14.60 3.40
C LYS A 18 2.90 15.13 1.97
N THR A 19 2.15 16.20 1.79
CA THR A 19 1.92 16.84 0.49
C THR A 19 3.16 17.57 -0.04
N LEU A 20 4.05 18.03 0.85
CA LEU A 20 5.27 18.77 0.48
C LEU A 20 6.41 17.88 -0.04
N LEU A 21 6.32 16.56 0.08
CA LEU A 21 7.37 15.65 -0.37
C LEU A 21 7.61 15.72 -1.89
N VAL A 22 6.54 15.72 -2.69
CA VAL A 22 6.62 15.78 -4.16
C VAL A 22 7.22 17.09 -4.67
N PRO A 23 6.74 18.28 -4.26
CA PRO A 23 7.34 19.53 -4.71
C PRO A 23 8.78 19.70 -4.20
N PHE A 24 9.11 19.18 -3.01
CA PHE A 24 10.49 19.18 -2.53
C PHE A 24 11.43 18.38 -3.44
N VAL A 25 11.03 17.18 -3.87
CA VAL A 25 11.80 16.36 -4.82
C VAL A 25 11.97 17.06 -6.17
N TYR A 26 10.93 17.77 -6.63
CA TYR A 26 11.00 18.52 -7.88
C TYR A 26 11.98 19.71 -7.78
N LEU A 27 11.95 20.46 -6.68
CA LEU A 27 12.89 21.56 -6.44
C LEU A 27 14.33 21.08 -6.37
N ASP A 28 14.57 19.98 -5.65
CA ASP A 28 15.90 19.36 -5.55
C ASP A 28 16.43 18.86 -6.91
N PHE A 29 15.54 18.34 -7.76
CA PHE A 29 15.87 17.99 -9.13
C PHE A 29 16.24 19.21 -9.97
N GLU A 30 15.47 20.30 -9.91
CA GLU A 30 15.72 21.49 -10.72
C GLU A 30 17.04 22.17 -10.33
N LEU A 31 17.40 22.19 -9.04
CA LEU A 31 18.66 22.73 -8.54
C LEU A 31 19.90 21.98 -9.05
N ARG A 32 19.78 20.68 -9.36
CA ARG A 32 20.89 19.81 -9.80
C ARG A 32 20.65 19.21 -11.18
N LYS A 33 19.80 19.85 -11.98
CA LYS A 33 19.33 19.30 -13.25
C LYS A 33 20.47 18.98 -14.21
N ASP A 34 21.50 19.83 -14.25
CA ASP A 34 22.66 19.65 -15.13
C ASP A 34 23.43 18.37 -14.80
N GLU A 35 23.73 18.13 -13.52
CA GLU A 35 24.38 16.90 -13.05
C GLU A 35 23.53 15.66 -13.35
N VAL A 36 22.21 15.76 -13.13
CA VAL A 36 21.28 14.67 -13.41
C VAL A 36 21.26 14.34 -14.90
N VAL A 37 21.24 15.34 -15.78
CA VAL A 37 21.25 15.14 -17.24
C VAL A 37 22.58 14.52 -17.70
N GLN A 38 23.70 14.98 -17.15
CA GLN A 38 25.03 14.53 -17.59
C GLN A 38 25.39 13.13 -17.10
N GLN A 39 25.07 12.79 -15.85
CA GLN A 39 25.58 11.58 -15.19
C GLN A 39 24.50 10.52 -14.96
N LEU A 40 23.27 10.91 -14.61
CA LEU A 40 22.21 9.99 -14.18
C LEU A 40 21.18 9.68 -15.28
N CYS A 41 21.03 10.54 -16.28
CA CYS A 41 20.09 10.36 -17.38
C CYS A 41 20.51 9.19 -18.27
N GLU A 42 19.61 8.22 -18.45
CA GLU A 42 19.84 7.06 -19.32
C GLU A 42 19.79 7.43 -20.81
N ASN A 43 19.01 8.46 -21.15
CA ASN A 43 18.83 8.95 -22.52
C ASN A 43 19.79 10.08 -22.90
N ARG A 44 20.87 10.29 -22.13
CA ARG A 44 21.86 11.36 -22.38
C ARG A 44 22.53 11.30 -23.77
N PHE A 45 22.59 10.11 -24.36
CA PHE A 45 23.15 9.89 -25.70
C PHE A 45 22.13 10.00 -26.84
N LYS A 46 20.87 10.33 -26.52
CA LYS A 46 19.77 10.46 -27.47
C LYS A 46 19.14 11.85 -27.35
N PRO A 47 19.84 12.93 -27.74
CA PRO A 47 19.35 14.30 -27.62
C PRO A 47 18.06 14.56 -28.42
N GLN A 48 17.80 13.77 -29.46
CA GLN A 48 16.55 13.85 -30.24
C GLN A 48 15.28 13.60 -29.40
N LEU A 49 15.40 12.95 -28.24
CA LEU A 49 14.27 12.64 -27.36
C LEU A 49 13.89 13.79 -26.41
N HIS A 50 14.67 14.87 -26.33
CA HIS A 50 14.39 16.02 -25.46
C HIS A 50 14.03 15.60 -24.02
N CYS A 51 14.81 14.68 -23.46
CA CYS A 51 14.49 14.03 -22.19
C CYS A 51 14.73 14.95 -20.99
N ASP A 52 15.79 15.77 -21.01
CA ASP A 52 16.09 16.77 -19.98
C ASP A 52 16.05 16.25 -18.53
N GLY A 53 16.44 14.98 -18.31
CA GLY A 53 16.44 14.34 -16.99
C GLY A 53 15.07 13.84 -16.51
N LYS A 54 14.00 13.98 -17.32
CA LYS A 54 12.64 13.52 -16.98
C LYS A 54 12.58 12.02 -16.67
N CYS A 55 13.39 11.19 -17.33
CA CYS A 55 13.43 9.75 -17.05
C CYS A 55 13.85 9.46 -15.60
N TYR A 56 14.82 10.20 -15.07
CA TYR A 56 15.30 10.06 -13.71
C TYR A 56 14.22 10.52 -12.72
N LEU A 57 13.60 11.68 -12.97
CA LEU A 57 12.53 12.21 -12.14
C LEU A 57 11.36 11.23 -12.03
N THR A 58 10.91 10.66 -13.16
CA THR A 58 9.83 9.67 -13.17
C THR A 58 10.18 8.43 -12.35
N LYS A 59 11.40 7.87 -12.52
CA LYS A 59 11.84 6.72 -11.72
C LYS A 59 11.88 7.05 -10.22
N ARG A 60 12.35 8.24 -9.85
CA ARG A 60 12.42 8.67 -8.46
C ARG A 60 11.03 8.80 -7.84
N LEU A 61 10.07 9.36 -8.58
CA LEU A 61 8.68 9.47 -8.14
C LEU A 61 7.99 8.10 -8.01
N GLN A 62 8.25 7.17 -8.94
CA GLN A 62 7.75 5.80 -8.86
C GLN A 62 8.29 5.06 -7.63
N GLN A 63 9.59 5.14 -7.37
CA GLN A 63 10.21 4.56 -6.16
C GLN A 63 9.56 5.12 -4.89
N LEU A 64 9.33 6.43 -4.81
CA LEU A 64 8.65 7.04 -3.67
C LEU A 64 7.21 6.54 -3.52
N ALA A 65 6.48 6.33 -4.62
CA ALA A 65 5.12 5.79 -4.56
C ALA A 65 5.11 4.33 -4.07
N GLU A 66 6.01 3.49 -4.57
CA GLU A 66 6.15 2.09 -4.18
C GLU A 66 6.62 1.91 -2.73
N ASP A 67 7.59 2.72 -2.29
CA ASP A 67 8.08 2.72 -0.91
C ASP A 67 6.98 3.11 0.09
N ASN A 68 6.11 4.05 -0.26
CA ASN A 68 4.99 4.43 0.59
C ASN A 68 3.91 3.33 0.61
N ALA A 69 3.54 2.77 -0.56
CA ALA A 69 2.53 1.72 -0.65
C ALA A 69 2.94 0.43 0.07
N SER A 70 4.19 -0.01 -0.09
CA SER A 70 4.72 -1.24 0.52
C SER A 70 4.83 -1.14 2.04
N LYS A 71 5.31 -0.01 2.56
CA LYS A 71 5.42 0.22 4.01
C LYS A 71 4.06 0.33 4.69
N GLU A 72 3.08 0.94 4.03
CA GLU A 72 1.71 1.04 4.54
C GLU A 72 1.04 -0.34 4.53
N ALA A 73 1.12 -1.09 3.42
CA ALA A 73 0.57 -2.45 3.34
C ALA A 73 1.17 -3.41 4.38
N GLN A 74 2.49 -3.37 4.57
CA GLN A 74 3.19 -4.23 5.54
C GLN A 74 2.81 -3.89 6.99
N LYS A 75 2.69 -2.59 7.33
CA LYS A 75 2.23 -2.16 8.65
C LYS A 75 0.80 -2.64 8.93
N HIS A 76 -0.11 -2.46 7.97
CA HIS A 76 -1.49 -2.88 8.12
C HIS A 76 -1.61 -4.39 8.24
N ALA A 77 -0.90 -5.17 7.41
CA ALA A 77 -0.87 -6.63 7.50
C ALA A 77 -0.34 -7.12 8.85
N SER A 78 0.74 -6.51 9.37
CA SER A 78 1.29 -6.87 10.69
C SER A 78 0.34 -6.54 11.85
N PHE A 79 -0.42 -5.43 11.74
CA PHE A 79 -1.40 -5.02 12.73
C PHE A 79 -2.63 -5.94 12.70
N LEU A 80 -3.12 -6.29 11.51
CA LEU A 80 -4.22 -7.25 11.37
C LEU A 80 -3.84 -8.64 11.86
N LYS A 81 -2.61 -9.09 11.57
CA LYS A 81 -2.09 -10.36 12.11
C LYS A 81 -2.14 -10.36 13.64
N LYS A 82 -1.72 -9.27 14.27
CA LYS A 82 -1.75 -9.14 15.73
C LYS A 82 -3.17 -9.16 16.29
N ILE A 83 -4.13 -8.52 15.63
CA ILE A 83 -5.55 -8.54 16.03
C ILE A 83 -6.13 -9.97 15.93
N VAL A 84 -5.84 -10.67 14.84
CA VAL A 84 -6.35 -12.03 14.61
C VAL A 84 -5.75 -13.03 15.61
N GLU A 85 -4.48 -12.83 15.98
CA GLU A 85 -3.78 -13.71 16.92
C GLU A 85 -4.27 -13.50 18.37
N ASP A 86 -4.67 -12.27 18.75
CA ASP A 86 -5.26 -11.97 20.07
C ASP A 86 -6.76 -12.35 20.20
N THR A 87 -7.46 -12.67 19.10
CA THR A 87 -8.93 -12.89 19.10
C THR A 87 -9.36 -14.35 18.95
N PHE A 88 -8.43 -15.28 18.71
CA PHE A 88 -8.74 -16.70 18.54
C PHE A 88 -8.70 -17.46 19.88
N GLU A 89 -9.61 -17.13 20.78
CA GLU A 89 -9.96 -17.99 21.91
C GLU A 89 -11.04 -18.98 21.41
N GLU A 90 -10.80 -20.28 21.61
CA GLU A 90 -11.51 -21.39 20.96
C GLU A 90 -13.05 -21.28 21.09
N LEU A 91 -13.73 -20.93 19.98
CA LEU A 91 -15.18 -20.93 19.95
C LEU A 91 -15.70 -22.36 19.77
N THR A 92 -15.90 -23.07 20.89
CA THR A 92 -16.60 -24.35 20.90
C THR A 92 -18.10 -24.11 21.02
N PHE A 93 -18.88 -24.57 20.04
CA PHE A 93 -20.33 -24.47 20.05
C PHE A 93 -20.95 -25.85 20.26
N THR A 94 -21.57 -26.05 21.41
CA THR A 94 -22.32 -27.27 21.75
C THR A 94 -23.78 -27.08 21.39
N VAL A 95 -24.29 -27.89 20.47
CA VAL A 95 -25.71 -27.93 20.10
C VAL A 95 -26.37 -29.11 20.80
N GLU A 96 -27.37 -28.83 21.64
CA GLU A 96 -28.21 -29.87 22.25
C GLU A 96 -29.46 -30.11 21.38
N PHE A 97 -29.63 -31.34 20.88
CA PHE A 97 -30.90 -31.82 20.34
C PHE A 97 -31.33 -33.10 21.08
N PRO A 98 -32.62 -33.25 21.40
CA PRO A 98 -33.11 -34.32 22.24
C PRO A 98 -33.17 -35.64 21.45
N ALA A 99 -32.57 -36.68 22.03
CA ALA A 99 -32.57 -38.07 21.59
C ALA A 99 -31.88 -38.35 20.24
N HIS A 100 -30.55 -38.26 20.22
CA HIS A 100 -29.57 -39.32 19.85
C HIS A 100 -28.19 -38.63 19.67
N PHE A 101 -27.24 -38.96 20.55
CA PHE A 101 -25.96 -38.25 20.69
C PHE A 101 -24.99 -38.64 19.56
N ILE A 102 -24.62 -37.71 18.68
CA ILE A 102 -23.46 -37.85 17.79
C ILE A 102 -22.53 -36.67 18.04
N VAL A 103 -21.37 -36.93 18.64
CA VAL A 103 -20.29 -35.94 18.76
C VAL A 103 -19.63 -35.81 17.39
N VAL A 104 -19.96 -34.76 16.64
CA VAL A 104 -19.25 -34.45 15.39
C VAL A 104 -18.11 -33.49 15.73
N ASN A 105 -16.91 -34.03 15.92
CA ASN A 105 -15.69 -33.23 15.85
C ASN A 105 -15.49 -32.80 14.38
N VAL A 106 -16.02 -31.65 13.98
CA VAL A 106 -15.68 -31.06 12.68
C VAL A 106 -14.28 -30.45 12.77
N ILE A 107 -13.26 -31.31 12.74
CA ILE A 107 -11.91 -30.87 12.38
C ILE A 107 -11.90 -30.74 10.86
N GLN A 108 -12.42 -29.62 10.36
CA GLN A 108 -12.17 -29.22 8.99
C GLN A 108 -11.73 -27.77 8.96
N SER A 109 -10.44 -27.58 9.22
CA SER A 109 -9.69 -26.49 8.63
C SER A 109 -9.77 -26.61 7.11
N ALA A 110 -10.80 -26.01 6.52
CA ALA A 110 -10.82 -25.70 5.10
C ALA A 110 -11.07 -24.19 4.97
N PRO A 111 -10.08 -23.40 4.52
CA PRO A 111 -10.24 -21.96 4.42
C PRO A 111 -11.36 -21.63 3.42
N LEU A 112 -12.16 -20.61 3.77
CA LEU A 112 -13.24 -19.99 3.00
C LEU A 112 -12.85 -19.58 1.56
N HIS A 113 -11.56 -19.69 1.21
CA HIS A 113 -11.01 -19.51 -0.12
C HIS A 113 -11.52 -20.54 -1.15
N PHE A 114 -11.98 -21.74 -0.72
CA PHE A 114 -12.38 -22.79 -1.68
C PHE A 114 -13.74 -22.51 -2.37
N LEU A 115 -14.66 -21.76 -1.74
CA LEU A 115 -16.01 -21.54 -2.30
C LEU A 115 -16.14 -20.34 -3.23
N LEU A 116 -15.13 -19.44 -3.29
CA LEU A 116 -15.13 -18.27 -4.18
C LEU A 116 -14.24 -18.43 -5.43
N SER A 117 -13.59 -19.58 -5.62
CA SER A 117 -12.62 -19.76 -6.70
C SER A 117 -13.23 -20.05 -8.08
N LYS A 118 -14.56 -20.23 -8.20
CA LYS A 118 -15.16 -20.76 -9.44
C LYS A 118 -15.79 -19.74 -10.38
N HIS A 119 -15.81 -18.45 -10.06
CA HIS A 119 -16.44 -17.46 -10.94
C HIS A 119 -15.76 -16.08 -10.84
N ASP A 120 -14.69 -15.88 -11.60
CA ASP A 120 -14.50 -14.70 -12.45
C ASP A 120 -13.11 -14.70 -13.12
N GLN A 121 -13.01 -15.46 -14.21
CA GLN A 121 -12.09 -15.13 -15.29
C GLN A 121 -12.85 -14.35 -16.35
N VAL A 122 -13.08 -13.05 -16.13
CA VAL A 122 -13.50 -12.12 -17.19
C VAL A 122 -12.67 -10.84 -17.12
N LEU A 123 -11.49 -10.93 -17.73
CA LEU A 123 -11.03 -10.03 -18.78
C LEU A 123 -11.30 -8.52 -18.61
N ILE A 124 -10.38 -7.80 -17.95
CA ILE A 124 -10.13 -6.38 -18.29
C ILE A 124 -8.62 -6.15 -18.32
N LYS A 125 -8.03 -6.11 -19.52
CA LYS A 125 -6.74 -5.43 -19.77
C LYS A 125 -7.05 -4.05 -20.36
N PRO A 126 -6.45 -2.96 -19.85
CA PRO A 126 -6.59 -1.65 -20.48
C PRO A 126 -5.81 -1.59 -21.81
N PRO A 127 -6.32 -0.88 -22.82
CA PRO A 127 -5.67 -0.72 -24.11
C PRO A 127 -4.47 0.23 -24.02
N ILE A 128 -3.40 -0.17 -24.70
CA ILE A 128 -2.22 0.64 -25.00
C ILE A 128 -2.56 1.47 -26.25
N GLY A 129 -2.48 2.78 -26.14
CA GLY A 129 -2.58 3.75 -27.23
C GLY A 129 -1.59 4.87 -27.01
#